data_AF-R6X5G0-F1
#
_entry.id   AF-R6X5G0-F1
#
_cell.length_a   1.000
_cell.length_b   1.000
_cell.length_c   1.000
_cell.angle_alpha   90.00
_cell.angle_beta   90.00
_cell.angle_gamma   90.00
#
_symmetry.space_group_name_H-M   'P 1'
#
loop_
_entity.id
_entity.type
_entity.pdbx_description
1 polymer ?
#
loop_
_entity_poly.entity_id
_entity_poly.type
_entity_poly.pdbx_seq_one_letter_code
_entity_poly.pdbx_strand_id
1 'polypeptide(L)'
;MSEYTFPTRTDATSTATAGKDYLIYLNTGTTEAAPTWTLLGGQRSGDLNREADEIDASHKTSGGWKSTLPGLRSWSIDLETVYLAGDTGAKFLEAAFLAGKQVHVKFEYPDKSFVTGWGSITECSLSTPHDDVATLKGTISGDGPLSEQSKG
;
A
#
# COMPACT_ATOMS: atom_id res chain seq x y z
N MET A 1 -27.38 -48.23 1.05
CA MET A 1 -26.22 -47.35 1.16
C MET A 1 -26.69 -46.12 1.90
N SER A 2 -26.13 -45.83 3.07
CA SER A 2 -26.49 -44.67 3.89
C SER A 2 -25.83 -43.42 3.32
N GLU A 3 -26.65 -42.45 2.91
CA GLU A 3 -26.18 -41.11 2.53
C GLU A 3 -25.77 -40.33 3.78
N TYR A 4 -24.56 -39.77 3.77
CA TYR A 4 -24.09 -38.84 4.79
C TYR A 4 -24.21 -37.42 4.24
N THR A 5 -25.03 -36.60 4.89
CA THR A 5 -25.12 -35.16 4.61
C THR A 5 -24.24 -34.40 5.60
N PHE A 6 -23.23 -33.71 5.10
CA PHE A 6 -22.38 -32.83 5.90
C PHE A 6 -23.01 -31.43 5.98
N PRO A 7 -22.92 -30.73 7.13
CA PRO A 7 -23.42 -29.37 7.24
C PRO A 7 -22.56 -28.42 6.39
N THR A 8 -23.16 -27.79 5.40
CA THR A 8 -22.59 -26.60 4.74
C THR A 8 -22.73 -25.41 5.67
N ARG A 9 -21.61 -24.72 5.94
CA ARG A 9 -21.57 -23.51 6.74
C ARG A 9 -22.36 -22.40 6.03
N THR A 10 -23.59 -22.15 6.48
CA THR A 10 -24.34 -20.93 6.17
C THR A 10 -23.63 -19.77 6.87
N ASP A 11 -23.30 -18.73 6.12
CA ASP A 11 -22.65 -17.50 6.59
C ASP A 11 -21.22 -17.65 7.15
N ALA A 12 -20.26 -17.85 6.26
CA ALA A 12 -19.11 -16.96 6.28
C ALA A 12 -19.40 -15.84 5.28
N THR A 13 -20.10 -14.78 5.69
CA THR A 13 -19.81 -13.46 5.14
C THR A 13 -18.36 -13.19 5.47
N SER A 14 -17.48 -13.66 4.60
CA SER A 14 -16.09 -13.28 4.58
C SER A 14 -16.10 -11.77 4.39
N THR A 15 -16.02 -11.02 5.50
CA THR A 15 -15.52 -9.65 5.47
C THR A 15 -14.05 -9.61 5.06
N ALA A 16 -13.43 -10.78 4.81
CA ALA A 16 -12.20 -10.91 4.05
C ALA A 16 -12.44 -10.36 2.65
N THR A 17 -11.96 -9.14 2.44
CA THR A 17 -12.00 -8.53 1.13
C THR A 17 -10.85 -9.07 0.30
N ALA A 18 -11.08 -9.31 -0.98
CA ALA A 18 -10.05 -9.90 -1.81
C ALA A 18 -8.93 -8.88 -2.01
N GLY A 19 -7.67 -9.30 -1.84
CA GLY A 19 -6.50 -8.44 -2.05
C GLY A 19 -6.47 -7.75 -3.43
N LYS A 20 -7.08 -8.38 -4.44
CA LYS A 20 -7.26 -7.83 -5.79
C LYS A 20 -8.07 -6.53 -5.86
N ASP A 21 -8.91 -6.27 -4.85
CA ASP A 21 -9.79 -5.10 -4.82
C ASP A 21 -9.10 -3.89 -4.17
N TYR A 22 -7.87 -4.07 -3.67
CA TYR A 22 -6.99 -2.99 -3.23
C TYR A 22 -6.20 -2.51 -4.44
N LEU A 23 -6.35 -1.22 -4.78
CA LEU A 23 -5.77 -0.66 -6.00
C LEU A 23 -4.88 0.53 -5.64
N ILE A 24 -3.62 0.46 -6.06
CA ILE A 24 -2.66 1.56 -5.98
C ILE A 24 -2.69 2.36 -7.28
N TYR A 25 -2.86 3.67 -7.13
CA TYR A 25 -2.78 4.65 -8.19
C TYR A 25 -1.60 5.58 -7.91
N LEU A 26 -0.90 5.96 -8.97
CA LEU A 26 0.18 6.94 -8.94
C LEU A 26 -0.27 8.20 -9.66
N ASN A 27 0.00 9.36 -9.08
CA ASN A 27 -0.25 10.62 -9.76
C ASN A 27 0.82 10.88 -10.81
N THR A 28 0.46 10.76 -12.09
CA THR A 28 1.31 11.09 -13.24
C THR A 28 1.07 12.52 -13.76
N GLY A 29 0.20 13.28 -13.09
CA GLY A 29 -0.11 14.65 -13.45
C GLY A 29 1.06 15.60 -13.17
N THR A 30 1.20 16.64 -13.99
CA THR A 30 2.22 17.68 -13.83
C THR A 30 1.94 18.69 -12.71
N THR A 31 0.73 18.68 -12.15
CA THR A 31 0.27 19.66 -11.16
C THR A 31 -0.50 19.03 -10.00
N GLU A 32 -0.23 19.51 -8.79
CA GLU A 32 -0.91 19.11 -7.54
C GLU A 32 -2.42 19.37 -7.58
N ALA A 33 -2.86 20.43 -8.27
CA ALA A 33 -4.27 20.82 -8.36
C ALA A 33 -5.13 19.94 -9.30
N ALA A 34 -4.51 19.11 -10.15
CA ALA A 34 -5.21 18.20 -11.06
C ALA A 34 -4.44 16.88 -11.17
N PRO A 35 -4.40 16.07 -10.10
CA PRO A 35 -3.66 14.83 -10.10
C PRO A 35 -4.27 13.85 -11.13
N THR A 36 -3.43 13.32 -12.02
CA THR A 36 -3.83 12.28 -12.97
C THR A 36 -3.53 10.93 -12.35
N TRP A 37 -4.54 10.35 -11.71
CA TRP A 37 -4.43 9.03 -11.08
C TRP A 37 -4.31 7.94 -12.13
N THR A 38 -3.09 7.46 -12.34
CA THR A 38 -2.79 6.33 -13.20
C THR A 38 -2.76 5.07 -12.36
N LEU A 39 -3.61 4.11 -12.69
CA LEU A 39 -3.58 2.79 -12.04
C LEU A 39 -2.22 2.15 -12.33
N LEU A 40 -1.59 1.60 -11.28
CA LEU A 40 -0.45 0.71 -11.48
C LEU A 40 -1.00 -0.61 -12.04
N GLY A 41 -0.84 -0.88 -13.33
CA GLY A 41 -1.33 -2.15 -13.89
C GLY A 41 -0.41 -3.30 -13.52
N GLY A 42 -0.97 -4.51 -13.49
CA GLY A 42 -0.24 -5.74 -13.15
C GLY A 42 -0.06 -6.01 -11.64
N GLN A 43 -0.68 -5.21 -10.76
CA GLN A 43 -0.57 -5.36 -9.31
C GLN A 43 -0.86 -6.80 -8.85
N ARG A 44 0.12 -7.42 -8.21
CA ARG A 44 0.03 -8.69 -7.49
C ARG A 44 -0.19 -8.47 -5.99
N SER A 45 0.47 -7.47 -5.41
CA SER A 45 0.30 -7.08 -4.02
C SER A 45 0.47 -5.57 -3.83
N GLY A 46 -0.09 -5.07 -2.73
CA GLY A 46 -0.09 -3.67 -2.35
C GLY A 46 -0.33 -3.58 -0.84
N ASP A 47 0.74 -3.76 -0.07
CA ASP A 47 0.70 -3.83 1.38
C ASP A 47 1.00 -2.44 1.96
N LEU A 48 0.01 -1.85 2.64
CA LEU A 48 0.14 -0.56 3.32
C LEU A 48 0.55 -0.79 4.79
N ASN A 49 1.81 -0.51 5.09
CA ASN A 49 2.36 -0.56 6.43
C ASN A 49 2.26 0.81 7.12
N ARG A 50 1.90 0.81 8.39
CA ARG A 50 1.81 2.02 9.22
C ARG A 50 2.48 1.74 10.55
N GLU A 51 3.45 2.56 10.89
CA GLU A 51 4.22 2.44 12.11
C GLU A 51 4.11 3.73 12.92
N ALA A 52 4.27 3.60 14.23
CA ALA A 52 4.32 4.74 15.13
C ALA A 52 5.42 4.50 16.15
N ASP A 53 6.30 5.48 16.31
CA ASP A 53 7.30 5.46 17.36
C ASP A 53 6.62 5.48 18.74
N GLU A 54 7.23 4.84 19.74
CA GLU A 54 6.81 4.94 21.13
C GLU A 54 7.78 5.83 21.90
N ILE A 55 7.26 6.90 22.51
CA ILE A 55 8.02 7.71 23.47
C ILE A 55 7.80 7.11 24.86
N ASP A 56 8.87 6.73 25.55
CA ASP A 56 8.78 6.29 26.94
C ASP A 56 8.55 7.49 27.87
N ALA A 57 7.37 7.54 28.49
CA ALA A 57 6.95 8.58 29.42
C ALA A 57 6.92 8.08 30.88
N SER A 58 7.62 6.98 31.16
CA SER A 58 7.66 6.40 32.50
C SER A 58 8.40 7.34 33.48
N HIS A 59 7.86 7.47 34.68
CA HIS A 59 8.46 8.24 35.77
C HIS A 59 8.48 7.40 37.05
N LYS A 60 9.34 7.75 38.00
CA LYS A 60 9.63 7.03 39.26
C LYS A 60 8.40 6.60 40.09
N THR A 61 7.23 7.18 39.85
CA THR A 61 5.98 6.91 40.58
C THR A 61 5.01 5.98 39.81
N SER A 62 5.33 5.51 38.60
CA SER A 62 4.42 4.72 37.75
C SER A 62 4.19 3.26 38.18
N GLY A 63 4.53 2.90 39.42
CA GLY A 63 4.21 1.57 39.98
C GLY A 63 4.80 0.39 39.22
N GLY A 64 5.86 0.59 38.42
CA GLY A 64 6.51 -0.45 37.63
C GLY A 64 5.90 -0.73 36.26
N TRP A 65 4.89 0.04 35.83
CA TRP A 65 4.28 -0.10 34.51
C TRP A 65 4.83 0.92 33.52
N LYS A 66 5.19 0.44 32.31
CA LYS A 66 5.66 1.27 31.19
C LYS A 66 4.49 2.13 30.71
N SER A 67 4.67 3.45 30.70
CA SER A 67 3.73 4.38 30.08
C SER A 67 4.32 4.86 28.76
N THR A 68 3.68 4.52 27.64
CA THR A 68 4.13 4.93 26.31
C THR A 68 3.23 6.03 25.76
N LEU A 69 3.84 7.07 25.21
CA LEU A 69 3.15 8.09 24.43
C LEU A 69 3.37 7.79 22.94
N PRO A 70 2.34 7.98 22.08
CA PRO A 70 2.52 7.83 20.65
C PRO A 70 3.44 8.93 20.12
N GLY A 71 4.56 8.53 19.53
CA GLY A 71 5.55 9.37 18.86
C GLY A 71 5.19 9.64 17.39
N LEU A 72 6.23 9.84 16.56
CA LEU A 72 6.06 10.12 15.14
C LEU A 72 5.44 8.92 14.43
N ARG A 73 4.54 9.19 13.49
CA ARG A 73 3.91 8.16 12.66
C ARG A 73 4.58 8.14 11.30
N SER A 74 4.92 6.94 10.84
CA SER A 74 5.44 6.68 9.50
C SER A 74 4.53 5.70 8.79
N TRP A 75 4.61 5.68 7.46
CA TRP A 75 3.91 4.70 6.66
C TRP A 75 4.77 4.33 5.46
N SER A 76 4.58 3.12 4.95
CA SER A 76 5.19 2.65 3.73
C SER A 76 4.21 1.81 2.94
N ILE A 77 4.41 1.73 1.62
CA ILE A 77 3.64 0.86 0.73
C ILE A 77 4.61 -0.04 0.00
N ASP A 78 4.46 -1.34 0.21
CA ASP A 78 5.16 -2.36 -0.56
C ASP A 78 4.24 -2.83 -1.68
N LEU A 79 4.70 -2.69 -2.92
CA LEU A 79 3.95 -3.05 -4.11
C LEU A 79 4.73 -4.04 -4.95
N GLU A 80 4.05 -5.08 -5.41
CA GLU A 80 4.55 -6.01 -6.40
C GLU A 80 3.64 -5.94 -7.61
N THR A 81 4.20 -5.68 -8.79
CA THR A 81 3.46 -5.64 -10.03
C THR A 81 4.16 -6.42 -11.14
N VAL A 82 3.41 -7.07 -12.01
CA VAL A 82 3.95 -7.63 -13.25
C VAL A 82 4.29 -6.47 -14.19
N TYR A 83 5.52 -6.45 -14.68
CA TYR A 83 5.98 -5.50 -15.68
C TYR A 83 5.31 -5.82 -17.02
N LEU A 84 4.21 -5.13 -17.32
CA LEU A 84 3.56 -5.18 -18.62
C LEU A 84 4.26 -4.19 -19.56
N ALA A 85 4.66 -4.67 -20.75
CA ALA A 85 5.23 -3.86 -21.81
C ALA A 85 4.18 -2.86 -22.36
N GLY A 86 4.00 -1.75 -21.65
CA GLY A 86 2.94 -0.77 -21.93
C GLY A 86 2.39 -0.09 -20.68
N ASP A 87 2.73 -0.57 -19.48
CA ASP A 87 2.20 0.01 -18.25
C ASP A 87 2.82 1.38 -17.95
N THR A 88 1.96 2.40 -17.93
CA THR A 88 2.37 3.77 -17.65
C THR A 88 2.68 3.98 -16.17
N GLY A 89 2.03 3.25 -15.27
CA GLY A 89 2.25 3.35 -13.82
C GLY A 89 3.63 2.82 -13.42
N ALA A 90 4.01 1.65 -13.91
CA ALA A 90 5.32 1.05 -13.63
C ALA A 90 6.47 1.90 -14.18
N LYS A 91 6.32 2.41 -15.42
CA LYS A 91 7.30 3.33 -16.02
C LYS A 91 7.42 4.64 -15.25
N PHE A 92 6.30 5.17 -14.77
CA PHE A 92 6.32 6.38 -13.95
C PHE A 92 7.02 6.16 -12.62
N LEU A 93 6.78 5.00 -11.97
CA LEU A 93 7.43 4.63 -10.72
C LEU A 93 8.96 4.54 -10.89
N GLU A 94 9.41 3.88 -11.95
CA GLU A 94 10.83 3.80 -12.30
C GLU A 94 11.43 5.18 -12.60
N ALA A 95 10.73 6.00 -13.39
CA ALA A 95 11.17 7.36 -13.70
C ALA A 95 11.27 8.26 -12.46
N ALA A 96 10.30 8.15 -11.54
CA ALA A 96 10.30 8.92 -10.30
C ALA A 96 11.41 8.48 -9.35
N PHE A 97 11.69 7.17 -9.29
CA PHE A 97 12.83 6.62 -8.57
C PHE A 97 14.16 7.14 -9.12
N LEU A 98 14.37 7.07 -10.44
CA LEU A 98 15.57 7.58 -11.11
C LEU A 98 15.74 9.10 -10.95
N ALA A 99 14.64 9.84 -10.94
CA ALA A 99 14.64 11.28 -10.73
C ALA A 99 14.79 11.69 -9.25
N GLY A 100 14.71 10.74 -8.31
CA GLY A 100 14.70 11.00 -6.87
C GLY A 100 13.57 11.95 -6.46
N LYS A 101 12.39 11.82 -7.10
CA LYS A 101 11.24 12.69 -6.85
C LYS A 101 10.20 11.98 -5.99
N GLN A 102 9.54 12.76 -5.14
CA GLN A 102 8.38 12.31 -4.40
C GLN A 102 7.23 12.06 -5.38
N VAL A 103 6.53 10.95 -5.16
CA VAL A 103 5.32 10.57 -5.87
C VAL A 103 4.12 10.71 -4.96
N HIS A 104 3.02 11.21 -5.51
CA HIS A 104 1.74 11.20 -4.81
C HIS A 104 1.03 9.90 -5.14
N VAL A 105 0.84 9.06 -4.12
CA VAL A 105 0.19 7.76 -4.25
C VAL A 105 -1.23 7.84 -3.70
N LYS A 106 -2.14 7.10 -4.33
CA LYS A 106 -3.51 6.88 -3.86
C LYS A 106 -3.72 5.39 -3.70
N PHE A 107 -4.03 4.99 -2.47
CA PHE A 107 -4.39 3.63 -2.11
C PHE A 107 -5.91 3.55 -1.98
N GLU A 108 -6.57 2.87 -2.91
CA GLU A 108 -8.01 2.63 -2.90
C GLU A 108 -8.33 1.29 -2.25
N TYR A 109 -9.20 1.33 -1.25
CA TYR A 109 -9.76 0.19 -0.57
C TYR A 109 -10.93 -0.40 -1.39
N PRO A 110 -11.28 -1.66 -1.13
CA PRO A 110 -12.38 -2.33 -1.81
C PRO A 110 -13.76 -1.67 -1.61
N ASP A 111 -13.93 -0.95 -0.50
CA ASP A 111 -15.15 -0.20 -0.17
C ASP A 111 -15.25 1.14 -0.91
N LYS A 112 -14.39 1.37 -1.91
CA LYS A 112 -14.22 2.63 -2.67
C LYS A 112 -13.70 3.81 -1.85
N SER A 113 -13.37 3.59 -0.58
CA SER A 113 -12.60 4.59 0.15
C SER A 113 -11.16 4.61 -0.35
N PHE A 114 -10.50 5.74 -0.21
CA PHE A 114 -9.11 5.86 -0.60
C PHE A 114 -8.37 6.77 0.38
N VAL A 115 -7.08 6.50 0.52
CA VAL A 115 -6.13 7.37 1.20
C VAL A 115 -5.09 7.80 0.17
N THR A 116 -4.65 9.04 0.26
CA THR A 116 -3.56 9.56 -0.57
C THR A 116 -2.41 9.98 0.32
N GLY A 117 -1.20 9.90 -0.20
CA GLY A 117 -0.02 10.25 0.56
C GLY A 117 1.13 10.57 -0.36
N TRP A 118 1.98 11.51 0.05
CA TRP A 118 3.23 11.77 -0.65
C TRP A 118 4.28 10.81 -0.12
N GLY A 119 5.05 10.21 -1.01
CA GLY A 119 6.10 9.29 -0.62
C GLY A 119 7.21 9.26 -1.64
N SER A 120 8.40 8.85 -1.22
CA SER A 120 9.52 8.61 -2.13
C SER A 120 9.67 7.11 -2.33
N ILE A 121 9.94 6.70 -3.56
CA ILE A 121 10.29 5.31 -3.83
C ILE A 121 11.68 5.08 -3.26
N THR A 122 11.79 4.27 -2.22
CA THR A 122 13.06 3.94 -1.57
C THR A 122 13.69 2.70 -2.18
N GLU A 123 12.87 1.81 -2.74
CA GLU A 123 13.32 0.61 -3.41
C GLU A 123 12.54 0.39 -4.71
N CYS A 124 13.24 0.03 -5.77
CA CYS A 124 12.67 -0.35 -7.05
C CYS A 124 13.52 -1.48 -7.62
N SER A 125 13.01 -2.71 -7.54
CA SER A 125 13.70 -3.94 -7.89
C SER A 125 12.95 -4.65 -9.01
N LEU A 126 13.58 -4.78 -10.18
CA LEU A 126 13.03 -5.49 -11.33
C LEU A 126 13.54 -6.93 -11.36
N SER A 127 12.66 -7.89 -11.13
CA SER A 127 12.94 -9.31 -11.27
C SER A 127 12.54 -9.78 -12.67
N THR A 128 13.48 -10.33 -13.43
CA THR A 128 13.24 -10.86 -14.80
C THR A 128 13.66 -12.34 -14.87
N PRO A 129 12.89 -13.26 -14.28
CA PRO A 129 13.20 -14.68 -14.36
C PRO A 129 13.13 -15.16 -15.81
N HIS A 130 14.03 -16.05 -16.23
CA HIS A 130 14.05 -16.60 -17.58
C HIS A 130 12.77 -17.42 -17.91
N ASP A 131 12.12 -17.97 -16.89
CA ASP A 131 10.94 -18.84 -17.03
C ASP A 131 9.63 -18.19 -16.55
N ASP A 132 9.63 -16.88 -16.25
CA ASP A 132 8.46 -16.17 -15.72
C ASP A 132 8.33 -14.75 -16.31
N VAL A 133 7.20 -14.11 -16.05
CA VAL A 133 6.96 -12.72 -16.43
C VAL A 133 7.79 -11.78 -15.56
N ALA A 134 8.34 -10.74 -16.19
CA ALA A 134 9.05 -9.67 -15.50
C ALA A 134 8.16 -9.09 -14.39
N THR A 135 8.67 -8.97 -13.17
CA THR A 135 7.94 -8.50 -11.99
C THR A 135 8.72 -7.35 -11.37
N LEU A 136 8.09 -6.19 -11.28
CA LEU A 136 8.61 -5.00 -10.62
C LEU A 136 8.12 -4.98 -9.17
N LYS A 137 9.06 -4.91 -8.23
CA LYS A 137 8.80 -4.69 -6.81
C LYS A 137 9.22 -3.28 -6.45
N GLY A 138 8.41 -2.58 -5.68
CA GLY A 138 8.73 -1.25 -5.19
C GLY A 138 8.33 -1.09 -3.73
N THR A 139 9.11 -0.28 -3.02
CA THR A 139 8.74 0.20 -1.68
C THR A 139 8.67 1.71 -1.72
N ILE A 140 7.53 2.25 -1.32
CA ILE A 140 7.28 3.68 -1.23
C ILE A 140 7.26 4.05 0.24
N SER A 141 8.23 4.86 0.67
CA SER A 141 8.25 5.41 2.01
C SER A 141 7.47 6.71 2.04
N GLY A 142 6.50 6.79 2.93
CA GLY A 142 5.67 7.96 3.14
C GLY A 142 6.46 9.14 3.68
N ASP A 143 6.39 10.26 2.98
CA ASP A 143 6.89 11.55 3.43
C ASP A 143 5.70 12.42 3.86
N GLY A 144 5.49 12.50 5.18
CA GLY A 144 4.39 13.25 5.77
C GLY A 144 3.12 12.41 6.02
N PRO A 145 2.01 13.07 6.38
CA PRO A 145 0.79 12.36 6.78
C PRO A 145 0.07 11.75 5.58
N LEU A 146 -0.45 10.52 5.76
CA LEU A 146 -1.52 10.01 4.92
C LEU A 146 -2.75 10.90 5.08
N SER A 147 -3.43 11.18 3.98
CA SER A 147 -4.72 11.86 3.98
C SER A 147 -5.72 11.05 4.81
N GLU A 148 -6.75 11.73 5.32
CA GLU A 148 -7.91 11.03 5.88
C GLU A 148 -8.52 10.11 4.81
N GLN A 149 -8.98 8.95 5.26
CA GLN A 149 -9.66 7.97 4.42
C GLN A 149 -10.97 8.59 3.94
N SER A 150 -11.00 9.00 2.67
CA SER A 150 -12.16 9.61 2.05
C SER A 150 -12.93 8.56 1.27
N LYS A 151 -14.26 8.55 1.36
CA LYS A 151 -15.10 7.67 0.54
C LYS A 151 -15.34 8.32 -0.83
N GLY A 152 -14.97 7.61 -1.90
CA GLY A 152 -15.29 7.98 -3.27
C GLY A 152 -16.74 7.75 -3.64
#